data_AF-A0A2V5PTA9-F1
#
_entry.id   AF-A0A2V5PTA9-F1
#
_cell.length_a   1.000
_cell.length_b   1.000
_cell.length_c   1.000
_cell.angle_alpha   90.00
_cell.angle_beta   90.00
_cell.angle_gamma   90.00
#
_symmetry.space_group_name_H-M   'P 1'
#
loop_
_entity.id
_entity.type
_entity.pdbx_description
1 polymer ?
#
loop_
_entity_poly.entity_id
_entity_poly.type
_entity_poly.pdbx_seq_one_letter_code
_entity_poly.pdbx_strand_id
1 'polypeptide(L)'
;MHNLSLATAAACLVGSIPSPPRLVPSHDTTLIEIQPDRNNGGQAWVNAGTTQNGTRNRGLFQWDLTGVIPSGATVESVDVTLEVTRVPGCGIANSSFSLYRMLRSWGEGDKVALDNAGGQGAPATLGEATWNERFFGASRWAAPGGLAGVDFLASPSASDYIYDRGRSPYTFASGSELVADVQGWVKDPASNFGWLLMTDDEGTPFTARHFGSRED
;
A
#
# COMPACT_ATOMS: atom_id res chain seq x y z
N MET A 1 11.56 5.40 -6.77
CA MET A 1 11.18 4.20 -7.56
C MET A 1 10.64 3.13 -6.63
N HIS A 2 9.33 3.10 -6.45
CA HIS A 2 8.60 2.05 -5.73
C HIS A 2 8.40 0.90 -6.67
N ASN A 3 8.77 -0.30 -6.23
CA ASN A 3 8.61 -1.46 -7.08
C ASN A 3 8.33 -2.73 -6.29
N LEU A 4 7.51 -3.57 -6.90
CA LEU A 4 7.40 -4.98 -6.55
C LEU A 4 8.35 -5.75 -7.46
N SER A 5 9.30 -6.48 -6.88
CA SER A 5 10.18 -7.41 -7.59
C SER A 5 9.79 -8.86 -7.30
N LEU A 6 9.69 -9.66 -8.36
CA LEU A 6 9.19 -11.04 -8.30
C LEU A 6 10.12 -12.00 -9.03
N ALA A 7 10.55 -13.08 -8.36
CA ALA A 7 11.19 -14.20 -9.05
C ALA A 7 10.15 -15.32 -9.28
N THR A 8 10.10 -15.83 -10.52
CA THR A 8 9.19 -16.92 -10.89
C THR A 8 9.95 -18.03 -11.63
N ALA A 9 9.61 -19.28 -11.35
CA ALA A 9 10.02 -20.41 -12.15
C ALA A 9 8.93 -20.81 -13.15
N ALA A 10 9.29 -20.89 -14.44
CA ALA A 10 8.51 -21.56 -15.48
C ALA A 10 9.22 -22.85 -15.88
N ALA A 11 8.47 -23.92 -16.16
CA ALA A 11 9.05 -25.22 -16.49
C ALA A 11 9.95 -25.15 -17.75
N CYS A 12 11.24 -25.43 -17.53
CA CYS A 12 12.36 -25.68 -18.46
C CYS A 12 12.38 -24.90 -19.80
N LEU A 13 13.20 -23.84 -19.83
CA LEU A 13 14.09 -23.51 -20.94
C LEU A 13 15.39 -22.95 -20.34
N VAL A 14 16.52 -23.58 -20.66
CA VAL A 14 17.86 -23.17 -20.18
C VAL A 14 18.21 -21.85 -20.87
N GLY A 15 18.10 -20.75 -20.12
CA GLY A 15 18.48 -19.40 -20.52
C GLY A 15 18.82 -18.59 -19.27
N SER A 16 19.61 -17.52 -19.41
CA SER A 16 19.99 -16.61 -18.33
C SER A 16 18.77 -16.23 -17.48
N ILE A 17 18.86 -16.32 -16.15
CA ILE A 17 17.79 -15.86 -15.25
C ILE A 17 17.58 -14.36 -15.55
N PRO A 18 16.45 -13.96 -16.17
CA PRO A 18 16.19 -12.55 -16.39
C PRO A 18 16.07 -11.87 -15.02
N SER A 19 16.53 -10.63 -14.90
CA SER A 19 16.29 -9.85 -13.68
C SER A 19 14.78 -9.84 -13.39
N PRO A 20 14.35 -10.01 -12.13
CA PRO A 20 12.93 -10.07 -11.79
C PRO A 20 12.23 -8.81 -12.32
N PRO A 21 11.02 -8.92 -12.93
CA PRO A 21 10.26 -7.76 -13.36
C PRO A 21 10.04 -6.82 -12.16
N ARG A 22 10.20 -5.51 -12.40
CA ARG A 22 9.90 -4.45 -11.43
C ARG A 22 8.58 -3.81 -11.82
N LEU A 23 7.59 -3.93 -10.95
CA LEU A 23 6.25 -3.38 -11.17
C LEU A 23 6.03 -2.16 -10.30
N VAL A 24 5.53 -1.08 -10.90
CA VAL A 24 5.00 0.06 -10.16
C VAL A 24 3.55 -0.23 -9.73
N PRO A 25 3.06 0.40 -8.65
CA PRO A 25 1.65 0.30 -8.29
C PRO A 25 0.75 0.71 -9.46
N SER A 26 -0.32 -0.05 -9.70
CA SER A 26 -1.37 0.31 -10.65
C SER A 26 -2.43 1.20 -10.02
N HIS A 27 -2.63 1.07 -8.71
CA HIS A 27 -3.46 1.96 -7.93
C HIS A 27 -2.83 2.21 -6.56
N ASP A 28 -2.91 3.43 -6.07
CA ASP A 28 -2.58 3.75 -4.69
C ASP A 28 -3.34 4.98 -4.15
N THR A 29 -3.62 4.99 -2.85
CA THR A 29 -4.32 6.12 -2.23
C THR A 29 -4.13 6.12 -0.72
N THR A 30 -4.51 7.23 -0.08
CA THR A 30 -4.46 7.38 1.38
C THR A 30 -5.87 7.36 1.98
N LEU A 31 -6.07 6.56 3.03
CA LEU A 31 -7.20 6.67 3.94
C LEU A 31 -6.87 7.67 5.04
N ILE A 32 -7.67 8.73 5.20
CA ILE A 32 -7.36 9.89 6.04
C ILE A 32 -8.38 10.02 7.17
N GLU A 33 -8.00 9.69 8.42
CA GLU A 33 -8.96 9.69 9.55
C GLU A 33 -9.53 11.08 9.84
N ILE A 34 -8.69 12.13 9.80
CA ILE A 34 -9.11 13.49 10.14
C ILE A 34 -10.06 14.11 9.12
N GLN A 35 -10.11 13.56 7.91
CA GLN A 35 -10.98 13.99 6.83
C GLN A 35 -11.61 12.74 6.20
N PRO A 36 -12.58 12.12 6.89
CA PRO A 36 -12.88 10.71 6.66
C PRO A 36 -13.65 10.43 5.36
N ASP A 37 -14.11 11.47 4.67
CA ASP A 37 -14.82 11.44 3.37
C ASP A 37 -13.99 12.07 2.24
N ARG A 38 -12.67 12.23 2.43
CA ARG A 38 -11.74 12.74 1.42
C ARG A 38 -10.88 11.63 0.82
N ASN A 39 -10.48 11.86 -0.42
CA ASN A 39 -9.60 10.99 -1.20
C ASN A 39 -8.26 11.69 -1.48
N ASN A 40 -7.22 10.90 -1.76
CA ASN A 40 -5.89 11.39 -2.10
C ASN A 40 -5.19 10.49 -3.14
N GLY A 41 -5.94 9.92 -4.09
CA GLY A 41 -5.43 8.94 -5.05
C GLY A 41 -4.66 9.54 -6.23
N GLY A 42 -4.79 10.84 -6.49
CA GLY A 42 -4.00 11.51 -7.55
C GLY A 42 -2.73 12.18 -7.03
N GLN A 43 -2.44 12.05 -5.74
CA GLN A 43 -1.32 12.75 -5.10
C GLN A 43 -0.02 11.97 -5.32
N ALA A 44 1.09 12.67 -5.61
CA ALA A 44 2.43 12.08 -5.79
C ALA A 44 3.03 11.39 -4.54
N TRP A 45 2.22 11.18 -3.51
CA TRP A 45 2.60 10.47 -2.30
C TRP A 45 1.37 9.89 -1.62
N VAL A 46 1.60 8.77 -0.94
CA VAL A 46 0.68 8.09 -0.03
C VAL A 46 1.15 8.30 1.39
N ASN A 47 0.28 8.77 2.28
CA ASN A 47 0.62 8.98 3.69
C ASN A 47 0.14 7.79 4.53
N ALA A 48 1.01 7.21 5.34
CA ALA A 48 0.64 6.16 6.29
C ALA A 48 1.29 6.39 7.65
N GLY A 49 0.57 6.05 8.71
CA GLY A 49 0.94 6.27 10.10
C GLY A 49 0.19 7.44 10.76
N THR A 50 0.53 7.71 12.01
CA THR A 50 -0.18 8.68 12.84
C THR A 50 0.50 10.04 12.80
N THR A 51 -0.28 11.08 12.49
CA THR A 51 0.22 12.45 12.38
C THR A 51 0.60 13.03 13.75
N GLN A 52 1.22 14.21 13.76
CA GLN A 52 1.49 14.97 14.98
C GLN A 52 0.25 15.27 15.84
N ASN A 53 -0.94 15.26 15.23
CA ASN A 53 -2.20 15.55 15.91
C ASN A 53 -2.90 14.27 16.43
N GLY A 54 -2.24 13.12 16.36
CA GLY A 54 -2.79 11.84 16.82
C GLY A 54 -3.83 11.21 15.88
N THR A 55 -3.93 11.70 14.64
CA THR A 55 -4.86 11.16 13.64
C THR A 55 -4.16 10.18 12.72
N ARG A 56 -4.83 9.08 12.41
CA ARG A 56 -4.27 7.95 11.65
C ARG A 56 -4.44 8.15 10.15
N ASN A 57 -3.46 7.67 9.41
CA ASN A 57 -3.56 7.50 7.97
C ASN A 57 -3.07 6.11 7.61
N ARG A 58 -3.66 5.51 6.57
CA ARG A 58 -3.28 4.20 6.07
C ARG A 58 -3.12 4.28 4.56
N GLY A 59 -2.08 3.64 4.03
CA GLY A 59 -1.85 3.59 2.59
C GLY A 59 -2.52 2.38 1.97
N LEU A 60 -3.08 2.51 0.79
CA LEU A 60 -3.54 1.39 -0.04
C LEU A 60 -2.65 1.35 -1.27
N PHE A 61 -2.19 0.16 -1.64
CA PHE A 61 -1.39 -0.05 -2.85
C PHE A 61 -1.82 -1.35 -3.53
N GLN A 62 -1.97 -1.31 -4.85
CA GLN A 62 -2.28 -2.47 -5.69
C GLN A 62 -1.32 -2.50 -6.87
N TRP A 63 -0.91 -3.69 -7.28
CA TRP A 63 -0.07 -3.91 -8.46
C TRP A 63 -0.83 -4.76 -9.47
N ASP A 64 -0.80 -4.39 -10.74
CA ASP A 64 -1.28 -5.26 -11.81
C ASP A 64 -0.20 -6.26 -12.19
N LEU A 65 -0.50 -7.55 -12.01
CA LEU A 65 0.39 -8.66 -12.32
C LEU A 65 0.10 -9.28 -13.71
N THR A 66 -1.00 -8.88 -14.34
CA THR A 66 -1.47 -9.47 -15.58
C THR A 66 -0.50 -9.15 -16.73
N GLY A 67 -0.23 -10.14 -17.58
CA GLY A 67 0.72 -9.99 -18.68
C GLY A 67 2.20 -9.93 -18.28
N VAL A 68 2.50 -9.80 -16.98
CA VAL A 68 3.88 -9.79 -16.45
C VAL A 68 4.27 -11.19 -15.97
N ILE A 69 3.41 -11.79 -15.15
CA ILE A 69 3.61 -13.16 -14.65
C ILE A 69 2.76 -14.11 -15.50
N PRO A 70 3.36 -15.12 -16.16
CA PRO A 70 2.60 -16.10 -16.92
C PRO A 70 1.59 -16.85 -16.04
N SER A 71 0.41 -17.14 -16.60
CA SER A 71 -0.58 -17.98 -15.92
C SER A 71 0.03 -19.34 -15.56
N GLY A 72 -0.05 -19.73 -14.28
CA GLY A 72 0.51 -21.00 -13.80
C GLY A 72 1.98 -20.94 -13.39
N ALA A 73 2.63 -19.77 -13.43
CA ALA A 73 3.96 -19.59 -12.86
C ALA A 73 3.94 -19.84 -11.34
N THR A 74 5.03 -20.41 -10.82
CA THR A 74 5.27 -20.51 -9.38
C THR A 74 6.08 -19.31 -8.94
N VAL A 75 5.57 -18.60 -7.94
CA VAL A 75 6.24 -17.45 -7.31
C VAL A 75 7.24 -17.98 -6.28
N GLU A 76 8.51 -17.66 -6.45
CA GLU A 76 9.59 -18.11 -5.56
C GLU A 76 9.95 -17.05 -4.52
N SER A 77 9.99 -15.79 -4.94
CA SER A 77 10.24 -14.66 -4.05
C SER A 77 9.50 -13.41 -4.48
N VAL A 78 9.18 -12.57 -3.51
CA VAL A 78 8.51 -11.28 -3.68
C VAL A 78 9.18 -10.26 -2.77
N ASP A 79 9.64 -9.14 -3.30
CA ASP A 79 10.10 -8.01 -2.50
C ASP A 79 9.28 -6.77 -2.86
N VAL A 80 8.64 -6.15 -1.87
CA VAL A 80 7.96 -4.85 -2.05
C VAL A 80 8.90 -3.77 -1.56
N THR A 81 9.26 -2.83 -2.44
CA THR A 81 10.13 -1.71 -2.12
C THR A 81 9.34 -0.41 -2.15
N LEU A 82 9.31 0.31 -1.01
CA LEU A 82 8.65 1.61 -0.89
C LEU A 82 9.67 2.70 -0.53
N GLU A 83 9.65 3.80 -1.27
CA GLU A 83 10.46 4.97 -0.99
C GLU A 83 9.72 5.92 -0.04
N VAL A 84 10.36 6.27 1.07
CA VAL A 84 9.90 7.34 1.97
C VAL A 84 10.39 8.67 1.43
N THR A 85 9.47 9.55 1.05
CA THR A 85 9.76 10.87 0.47
C THR A 85 9.70 11.99 1.50
N ARG A 86 8.97 11.79 2.61
CA ARG A 86 8.85 12.76 3.70
C ARG A 86 8.68 12.10 5.06
N VAL A 87 9.26 12.74 6.08
CA VAL A 87 9.11 12.40 7.50
C VAL A 87 8.65 13.64 8.27
N PRO A 88 8.15 13.51 9.51
CA PRO A 88 7.82 14.67 10.35
C PRO A 88 9.02 15.58 10.56
N GLY A 89 8.81 16.89 10.54
CA GLY A 89 9.90 17.88 10.65
C GLY A 89 10.55 17.94 12.05
N CYS A 90 9.86 17.46 13.07
CA CYS A 90 10.34 17.31 14.44
C CYS A 90 9.60 16.16 15.13
N GLY A 91 10.12 15.70 16.27
CA GLY A 91 9.43 14.70 17.11
C GLY A 91 9.27 13.32 16.47
N ILE A 92 10.11 12.97 15.49
CA ILE A 92 10.01 11.71 14.73
C ILE A 92 9.94 10.51 15.69
N ALA A 93 8.85 9.76 15.58
CA ALA A 93 8.72 8.43 16.16
C ALA A 93 8.92 7.40 15.05
N ASN A 94 9.87 6.49 15.24
CA ASN A 94 10.11 5.38 14.32
C ASN A 94 9.26 4.19 14.72
N SER A 95 8.74 3.48 13.73
CA SER A 95 7.91 2.31 13.94
C SER A 95 8.17 1.30 12.83
N SER A 96 7.85 0.04 13.12
CA SER A 96 7.56 -0.92 12.07
C SER A 96 6.31 -0.49 11.31
N PHE A 97 6.35 -0.74 10.01
CA PHE A 97 5.20 -0.68 9.12
C PHE A 97 4.99 -2.07 8.56
N SER A 98 3.72 -2.40 8.33
CA SER A 98 3.31 -3.72 7.91
C SER A 98 2.34 -3.63 6.73
N LEU A 99 2.50 -4.57 5.80
CA LEU A 99 1.60 -4.78 4.67
C LEU A 99 0.56 -5.82 5.07
N TYR A 100 -0.72 -5.49 4.93
CA TYR A 100 -1.83 -6.42 5.21
C TYR A 100 -2.62 -6.66 3.93
N ARG A 101 -2.80 -7.93 3.54
CA ARG A 101 -3.51 -8.23 2.29
C ARG A 101 -4.97 -7.80 2.36
N MET A 102 -5.41 -7.05 1.36
CA MET A 102 -6.80 -6.64 1.21
C MET A 102 -7.70 -7.83 0.84
N LEU A 103 -8.89 -7.87 1.43
CA LEU A 103 -9.94 -8.87 1.17
C LEU A 103 -11.11 -8.29 0.37
N ARG A 104 -11.13 -6.97 0.20
CA ARG A 104 -12.17 -6.22 -0.49
C ARG A 104 -11.52 -5.28 -1.50
N SER A 105 -12.17 -5.16 -2.66
CA SER A 105 -11.83 -4.10 -3.61
C SER A 105 -12.16 -2.72 -3.06
N TRP A 106 -11.47 -1.74 -3.64
CA TRP A 106 -11.57 -0.32 -3.34
C TRP A 106 -11.29 0.47 -4.62
N GLY A 107 -11.72 1.73 -4.68
CA GLY A 107 -11.44 2.62 -5.81
C GLY A 107 -10.35 3.62 -5.46
N GLU A 108 -9.39 3.81 -6.35
CA GLU A 108 -8.25 4.70 -6.10
C GLU A 108 -8.64 6.17 -5.96
N GLY A 109 -9.42 6.67 -6.92
CA GLY A 109 -9.69 8.09 -7.09
C GLY A 109 -8.54 8.87 -7.71
N ASP A 110 -8.76 10.15 -7.93
CA ASP A 110 -7.81 11.04 -8.63
C ASP A 110 -7.53 12.34 -7.86
N LYS A 111 -7.94 12.41 -6.59
CA LYS A 111 -7.93 13.66 -5.84
C LYS A 111 -6.52 14.07 -5.43
N VAL A 112 -6.21 15.34 -5.68
CA VAL A 112 -4.97 16.00 -5.29
C VAL A 112 -5.29 17.12 -4.31
N ALA A 113 -4.63 17.12 -3.15
CA ALA A 113 -4.67 18.23 -2.23
C ALA A 113 -3.82 19.40 -2.76
N LEU A 114 -4.45 20.50 -3.19
CA LEU A 114 -3.76 21.66 -3.80
C LEU A 114 -3.27 22.71 -2.79
N ASP A 115 -3.86 22.76 -1.59
CA ASP A 115 -3.74 23.91 -0.68
C ASP A 115 -3.42 23.55 0.78
N ASN A 116 -3.24 22.27 1.11
CA ASN A 116 -3.01 21.84 2.48
C ASN A 116 -1.64 21.20 2.69
N ALA A 117 -0.84 21.82 3.58
CA ALA A 117 0.51 21.35 3.90
C ALA A 117 0.56 20.01 4.66
N GLY A 118 -0.60 19.57 5.18
CA GLY A 118 -0.75 18.41 6.08
C GLY A 118 -1.38 17.18 5.44
N GLY A 119 -1.60 17.17 4.12
CA GLY A 119 -2.01 15.95 3.41
C GLY A 119 -3.43 15.46 3.70
N GLN A 120 -4.37 16.40 3.75
CA GLN A 120 -5.79 16.15 4.05
C GLN A 120 -6.63 15.71 2.86
N GLY A 121 -6.02 15.48 1.69
CA GLY A 121 -6.75 15.11 0.46
C GLY A 121 -7.73 16.19 -0.01
N ALA A 122 -8.60 15.82 -0.96
CA ALA A 122 -9.71 16.64 -1.44
C ALA A 122 -11.05 15.87 -1.33
N PRO A 123 -12.21 16.55 -1.37
CA PRO A 123 -13.52 15.89 -1.31
C PRO A 123 -13.64 14.75 -2.34
N ALA A 124 -14.03 13.57 -1.87
CA ALA A 124 -14.15 12.40 -2.72
C ALA A 124 -15.34 12.50 -3.68
N THR A 125 -15.20 11.89 -4.86
CA THR A 125 -16.30 11.62 -5.79
C THR A 125 -16.77 10.17 -5.70
N LEU A 126 -17.93 9.87 -6.30
CA LEU A 126 -18.53 8.54 -6.28
C LEU A 126 -17.53 7.46 -6.73
N GLY A 127 -17.37 6.42 -5.91
CA GLY A 127 -16.50 5.29 -6.21
C GLY A 127 -15.07 5.39 -5.66
N GLU A 128 -14.67 6.49 -5.02
CA GLU A 128 -13.31 6.64 -4.49
C GLU A 128 -13.18 6.10 -3.06
N ALA A 129 -12.00 5.59 -2.70
CA ALA A 129 -11.73 5.17 -1.34
C ALA A 129 -11.53 6.37 -0.42
N THR A 130 -12.07 6.25 0.78
CA THR A 130 -12.02 7.21 1.88
C THR A 130 -11.87 6.44 3.18
N TRP A 131 -11.65 7.13 4.31
CA TRP A 131 -11.57 6.46 5.61
C TRP A 131 -12.86 5.69 5.94
N ASN A 132 -14.04 6.22 5.61
CA ASN A 132 -15.31 5.57 5.91
C ASN A 132 -15.75 4.54 4.85
N GLU A 133 -15.37 4.75 3.58
CA GLU A 133 -15.94 4.02 2.45
C GLU A 133 -14.87 3.52 1.47
N ARG A 134 -15.02 2.27 1.00
CA ARG A 134 -14.14 1.66 -0.02
C ARG A 134 -14.46 2.17 -1.42
N PHE A 135 -15.73 2.52 -1.62
CA PHE A 135 -16.26 3.19 -2.80
C PHE A 135 -17.25 4.24 -2.29
N PHE A 136 -16.79 5.49 -2.16
CA PHE A 136 -17.56 6.59 -1.60
C PHE A 136 -18.92 6.73 -2.29
N GLY A 137 -20.00 6.79 -1.51
CA GLY A 137 -21.38 6.86 -1.99
C GLY A 137 -22.00 5.51 -2.40
N ALA A 138 -21.26 4.40 -2.30
CA ALA A 138 -21.72 3.09 -2.77
C ALA A 138 -21.42 1.94 -1.79
N SER A 139 -20.25 1.90 -1.16
CA SER A 139 -19.84 0.78 -0.32
C SER A 139 -18.92 1.20 0.81
N ARG A 140 -19.32 0.86 2.03
CA ARG A 140 -18.56 1.12 3.25
C ARG A 140 -17.53 0.03 3.54
N TRP A 141 -16.49 0.41 4.27
CA TRP A 141 -15.70 -0.54 5.05
C TRP A 141 -16.56 -1.15 6.17
N ALA A 142 -16.17 -2.29 6.73
CA ALA A 142 -16.87 -2.85 7.88
C ALA A 142 -16.67 -2.01 9.16
N ALA A 143 -15.56 -1.26 9.25
CA ALA A 143 -15.33 -0.19 10.21
C ALA A 143 -14.51 0.93 9.56
N PRO A 144 -14.58 2.19 10.04
CA PRO A 144 -13.73 3.26 9.54
C PRO A 144 -12.24 2.89 9.57
N GLY A 145 -11.54 3.10 8.45
CA GLY A 145 -10.16 2.68 8.22
C GLY A 145 -9.99 1.22 7.80
N GLY A 146 -11.06 0.44 7.73
CA GLY A 146 -11.06 -1.00 7.48
C GLY A 146 -11.01 -1.83 8.77
N LEU A 147 -11.74 -2.94 8.79
CA LEU A 147 -11.75 -3.92 9.88
C LEU A 147 -10.88 -5.14 9.55
N ALA A 148 -9.94 -5.46 10.43
CA ALA A 148 -9.10 -6.65 10.34
C ALA A 148 -9.95 -7.94 10.34
N GLY A 149 -9.59 -8.89 9.49
CA GLY A 149 -10.32 -10.15 9.26
C GLY A 149 -11.55 -10.02 8.36
N VAL A 150 -11.95 -8.80 7.96
CA VAL A 150 -13.14 -8.56 7.11
C VAL A 150 -12.79 -7.78 5.84
N ASP A 151 -12.09 -6.66 5.99
CA ASP A 151 -11.66 -5.79 4.89
C ASP A 151 -10.22 -6.08 4.45
N PHE A 152 -9.38 -6.50 5.39
CA PHE A 152 -8.00 -6.95 5.17
C PHE A 152 -7.67 -8.11 6.13
N LEU A 153 -6.63 -8.91 5.83
CA LEU A 153 -6.18 -9.99 6.72
C LEU A 153 -5.65 -9.47 8.05
N ALA A 154 -5.95 -10.15 9.16
CA ALA A 154 -5.48 -9.71 10.48
C ALA A 154 -3.97 -9.91 10.69
N SER A 155 -3.36 -10.90 10.02
CA SER A 155 -1.92 -11.11 10.03
C SER A 155 -1.27 -10.35 8.87
N PRO A 156 -0.14 -9.66 9.10
CA PRO A 156 0.59 -8.99 8.03
C PRO A 156 1.29 -9.98 7.12
N SER A 157 1.46 -9.58 5.87
CA SER A 157 2.17 -10.33 4.82
C SER A 157 3.67 -10.11 4.91
N ALA A 158 4.09 -8.92 5.33
CA ALA A 158 5.46 -8.54 5.58
C ALA A 158 5.51 -7.26 6.42
N SER A 159 6.63 -7.04 7.09
CA SER A 159 6.88 -5.83 7.88
C SER A 159 8.32 -5.37 7.71
N ASP A 160 8.55 -4.06 7.79
CA ASP A 160 9.89 -3.48 7.83
C ASP A 160 9.92 -2.30 8.83
N TYR A 161 11.09 -2.08 9.44
CA TYR A 161 11.27 -1.00 10.41
C TYR A 161 11.69 0.30 9.73
N ILE A 162 10.79 1.28 9.72
CA ILE A 162 10.99 2.53 9.00
C ILE A 162 11.55 3.60 9.92
N TYR A 163 12.81 3.96 9.69
CA TYR A 163 13.53 5.00 10.43
C TYR A 163 13.21 6.39 9.84
N ASP A 164 14.05 6.85 8.91
CA ASP A 164 14.01 8.17 8.32
C ASP A 164 14.11 8.12 6.78
N ARG A 165 14.06 9.28 6.14
CA ARG A 165 14.22 9.42 4.68
C ARG A 165 15.62 9.05 4.18
N GLY A 166 16.66 9.20 5.00
CA GLY A 166 18.06 8.94 4.62
C GLY A 166 18.39 7.46 4.42
N ARG A 167 17.58 6.55 4.96
CA ARG A 167 17.68 5.10 4.72
C ARG A 167 16.74 4.57 3.64
N SER A 168 15.96 5.45 3.02
CA SER A 168 15.06 5.09 1.92
C SER A 168 15.85 4.59 0.69
N PRO A 169 15.35 3.62 -0.09
CA PRO A 169 14.06 2.95 0.05
C PRO A 169 14.07 1.81 1.09
N TYR A 170 12.89 1.44 1.57
CA TYR A 170 12.67 0.33 2.49
C TYR A 170 12.14 -0.88 1.72
N THR A 171 12.58 -2.08 2.09
CA THR A 171 12.22 -3.33 1.40
C THR A 171 11.55 -4.28 2.37
N PHE A 172 10.26 -4.51 2.14
CA PHE A 172 9.50 -5.59 2.74
C PHE A 172 9.94 -6.89 2.07
N ALA A 173 10.87 -7.57 2.72
CA ALA A 173 11.55 -8.73 2.17
C ALA A 173 10.62 -9.93 1.99
N SER A 174 10.95 -10.76 1.01
CA SER A 174 10.24 -12.00 0.73
C SER A 174 10.07 -12.89 1.96
N GLY A 175 8.83 -13.31 2.18
CA GLY A 175 8.41 -14.27 3.20
C GLY A 175 7.30 -15.17 2.67
N SER A 176 6.96 -16.22 3.42
CA SER A 176 5.93 -17.19 3.03
C SER A 176 4.58 -16.55 2.74
N GLU A 177 4.20 -15.54 3.51
CA GLU A 177 2.92 -14.86 3.47
C GLU A 177 2.83 -13.95 2.24
N LEU A 178 3.87 -13.15 1.99
CA LEU A 178 3.96 -12.28 0.81
C LEU A 178 4.00 -13.09 -0.50
N VAL A 179 4.74 -14.21 -0.51
CA VAL A 179 4.75 -15.16 -1.63
C VAL A 179 3.37 -15.79 -1.83
N ALA A 180 2.72 -16.22 -0.74
CA ALA A 180 1.38 -16.83 -0.81
C ALA A 180 0.32 -15.87 -1.34
N ASP A 181 0.38 -14.59 -0.95
CA ASP A 181 -0.51 -13.55 -1.46
C ASP A 181 -0.37 -13.41 -2.97
N VAL A 182 0.85 -13.19 -3.48
CA VAL A 182 1.07 -13.02 -4.92
C VAL A 182 0.80 -14.31 -5.70
N GLN A 183 1.17 -15.47 -5.15
CA GLN A 183 0.84 -16.76 -5.76
C GLN A 183 -0.69 -16.93 -5.89
N GLY A 184 -1.46 -16.48 -4.89
CA GLY A 184 -2.91 -16.43 -4.92
C GLY A 184 -3.43 -15.56 -6.05
N TRP A 185 -2.88 -14.35 -6.22
CA TRP A 185 -3.25 -13.41 -7.29
C TRP A 185 -2.86 -13.89 -8.69
N VAL A 186 -1.75 -14.61 -8.84
CA VAL A 186 -1.38 -15.25 -10.11
C VAL A 186 -2.38 -16.34 -10.49
N LYS A 187 -2.90 -17.09 -9.50
CA LYS A 187 -3.88 -18.16 -9.71
C LYS A 187 -5.30 -17.61 -9.94
N ASP A 188 -5.66 -16.55 -9.23
CA ASP A 188 -6.95 -15.87 -9.33
C ASP A 188 -6.75 -14.34 -9.37
N PRO A 189 -6.50 -13.76 -10.55
CA PRO A 189 -6.24 -12.33 -10.70
C PRO A 189 -7.37 -11.43 -10.20
N ALA A 190 -8.62 -11.92 -10.20
CA ALA A 190 -9.77 -11.16 -9.72
C ALA A 190 -9.77 -10.95 -8.19
N SER A 191 -8.95 -11.72 -7.46
CA SER A 191 -8.77 -11.59 -6.01
C SER A 191 -7.67 -10.60 -5.60
N ASN A 192 -6.96 -10.02 -6.58
CA ASN A 192 -5.91 -9.04 -6.31
C ASN A 192 -6.51 -7.68 -5.97
N PHE A 193 -6.54 -7.34 -4.68
CA PHE A 193 -6.93 -6.02 -4.18
C PHE A 193 -5.76 -5.27 -3.52
N GLY A 194 -4.55 -5.80 -3.66
CA GLY A 194 -3.34 -5.22 -3.09
C GLY A 194 -3.20 -5.36 -1.57
N TRP A 195 -2.45 -4.45 -0.98
CA TRP A 195 -2.15 -4.39 0.45
C TRP A 195 -2.52 -3.03 1.06
N LEU A 196 -2.90 -3.08 2.34
CA LEU A 196 -2.98 -1.95 3.24
C LEU A 196 -1.63 -1.79 3.96
N LEU A 197 -1.01 -0.63 3.86
CA LEU A 197 0.17 -0.24 4.61
C LEU A 197 -0.25 0.50 5.89
N MET A 198 0.16 -0.03 7.03
CA MET A 198 -0.17 0.53 8.34
C MET A 198 1.08 0.55 9.23
N THR A 199 1.19 1.57 10.09
CA THR A 199 2.18 1.55 11.16
C THR A 199 1.72 0.61 12.26
N ASP A 200 2.63 -0.16 12.84
CA ASP A 200 2.28 -1.06 13.96
C ASP A 200 1.96 -0.27 15.25
N ASP A 201 2.38 0.99 15.33
CA ASP A 201 2.16 1.88 16.47
C ASP A 201 1.20 3.05 16.12
N GLU A 202 -0.03 2.72 15.75
CA GLU A 202 -1.06 3.72 15.40
C GLU A 202 -1.42 4.66 16.58
N GLY A 203 -1.10 4.27 17.82
CA GLY A 203 -1.35 5.07 19.02
C GLY A 203 -0.31 6.17 19.26
N THR A 204 0.85 6.10 18.60
CA THR A 204 1.95 7.04 18.80
C THR A 204 1.95 8.12 17.71
N PRO A 205 1.79 9.41 18.06
CA PRO A 205 1.95 10.51 17.11
C PRO A 205 3.34 10.55 16.48
N PHE A 206 3.46 11.23 15.33
CA PHE A 206 4.72 11.40 14.58
C PHE A 206 5.30 10.11 13.98
N THR A 207 4.50 9.05 13.86
CA THR A 207 4.86 7.86 13.07
C THR A 207 4.59 8.05 11.58
N ALA A 208 3.74 9.01 11.18
CA ALA A 208 3.39 9.25 9.78
C ALA A 208 4.60 9.40 8.85
N ARG A 209 4.53 8.79 7.67
CA ARG A 209 5.52 8.85 6.59
C ARG A 209 4.79 9.06 5.27
N HIS A 210 5.37 9.89 4.40
CA HIS A 210 4.98 9.90 3.00
C HIS A 210 5.79 8.86 2.27
N PHE A 211 5.10 7.96 1.60
CA PHE A 211 5.63 7.03 0.64
C PHE A 211 5.35 7.63 -0.74
N GLY A 212 6.30 7.65 -1.66
CA GLY A 212 5.97 8.07 -3.03
C GLY A 212 4.89 7.18 -3.66
N SER A 213 4.19 7.74 -4.64
CA SER A 213 3.08 7.10 -5.33
C SER A 213 3.43 6.84 -6.80
N ARG A 214 2.50 6.27 -7.56
CA ARG A 214 2.67 6.14 -9.01
C ARG A 214 2.62 7.49 -9.78
N GLU A 215 2.19 8.56 -9.14
CA GLU A 215 2.13 9.94 -9.68
C GLU A 215 3.41 10.76 -9.45
N ASP A 216 4.42 10.22 -8.75
CA ASP A 216 5.74 10.86 -8.50
C ASP A 216 6.67 10.82 -9.73
#